data_AF-A0A8T1YAE3-F1
#
_entry.id   AF-A0A8T1YAE3-F1
#
_cell.length_a   1.000
_cell.length_b   1.000
_cell.length_c   1.000
_cell.angle_alpha   90.00
_cell.angle_beta   90.00
_cell.angle_gamma   90.00
#
_symmetry.space_group_name_H-M   'P 1'
#
loop_
_entity.id
_entity.type
_entity.pdbx_description
1 polymer ?
#
loop_
_entity_poly.entity_id
_entity_poly.type
_entity_poly.pdbx_seq_one_letter_code
_entity_poly.pdbx_strand_id
1 'polypeptide(L)'
;MSFLGNLVDSVVSFANDSARSVVEEVVNPTVSFANDAARTVSEEMVNPTVSFANNAARTVVEEVVNPTVSFANDAARTVEEEVINPVVSIIQNQFQRPWDVLEQQQILDNLQESNGSHFPGDDYHSPDRKNWMAHLSVVKLTLNKIVWPGTHDSATNGIGDPVFTRWLGECQTLSIFDQLVLGTRVLDIRVQEDRSVCHGALSSYNVDVVLNDVIRFLSETQSEIIILEIRTEFGKKDPLEFETYLVDKLGQFLIHQDDNLFHKPVSEILPKRVICIWKPRDSPKPRRGGLLWNSDYLKDNWIDTHLPWTKFQSNLKHLSEQQPISSRRFFYRVENTVTPQADNLVVGVKPVTDRIRKHARLAIYISVCFQGMWR
;
A
#
# COMPACT_ATOMS: atom_id res chain seq x y z
N MET A 1 -119.70 13.30 -62.59
CA MET A 1 -118.31 13.54 -62.14
C MET A 1 -117.86 12.63 -60.98
N SER A 2 -118.65 11.69 -60.44
CA SER A 2 -118.26 10.89 -59.24
C SER A 2 -117.52 9.57 -59.51
N PHE A 3 -117.36 9.13 -60.76
CA PHE A 3 -116.71 7.84 -61.07
C PHE A 3 -115.19 7.95 -61.29
N LEU A 4 -114.72 9.10 -61.78
CA LEU A 4 -113.29 9.33 -62.08
C LEU A 4 -112.45 9.62 -60.82
N GLY A 5 -113.01 10.28 -59.81
CA GLY A 5 -112.29 10.56 -58.55
C GLY A 5 -111.97 9.29 -57.74
N ASN A 6 -112.94 8.40 -57.59
CA ASN A 6 -112.77 7.14 -56.84
C ASN A 6 -111.74 6.19 -57.49
N LEU A 7 -111.59 6.25 -58.82
CA LEU A 7 -110.62 5.42 -59.54
C LEU A 7 -109.18 5.91 -59.29
N VAL A 8 -108.96 7.23 -59.28
CA VAL A 8 -107.63 7.82 -59.04
C VAL A 8 -107.19 7.55 -57.60
N ASP A 9 -108.07 7.73 -56.62
CA ASP A 9 -107.76 7.48 -55.21
C ASP A 9 -107.42 6.01 -54.95
N SER A 10 -108.10 5.08 -55.63
CA SER A 10 -107.82 3.64 -55.51
C SER A 10 -106.49 3.24 -56.14
N VAL A 11 -106.07 3.87 -57.25
CA VAL A 11 -104.78 3.61 -57.88
C VAL A 11 -103.62 4.17 -57.04
N VAL A 12 -103.81 5.35 -56.45
CA VAL A 12 -102.82 5.95 -55.54
C VAL A 12 -102.69 5.14 -54.25
N SER A 13 -103.81 4.66 -53.67
CA SER A 13 -103.76 3.75 -52.52
C SER A 13 -103.01 2.47 -52.88
N PHE A 14 -103.34 1.83 -54.01
CA PHE A 14 -102.67 0.61 -54.45
C PHE A 14 -101.16 0.82 -54.67
N ALA A 15 -100.76 1.95 -55.26
CA ALA A 15 -99.36 2.29 -55.47
C ALA A 15 -98.61 2.53 -54.15
N ASN A 16 -99.24 3.22 -53.18
CA ASN A 16 -98.67 3.43 -51.85
C ASN A 16 -98.57 2.13 -51.05
N ASP A 17 -99.59 1.28 -51.11
CA ASP A 17 -99.60 -0.02 -50.44
C ASP A 17 -98.55 -0.95 -51.06
N SER A 18 -98.40 -0.91 -52.39
CA SER A 18 -97.35 -1.64 -53.11
C SER A 18 -95.95 -1.13 -52.76
N ALA A 19 -95.75 0.19 -52.71
CA ALA A 19 -94.47 0.79 -52.32
C ALA A 19 -94.11 0.44 -50.86
N ARG A 20 -95.10 0.47 -49.96
CA ARG A 20 -94.93 0.08 -48.56
C ARG A 20 -94.60 -1.40 -48.42
N SER A 21 -95.29 -2.26 -49.17
CA SER A 21 -94.99 -3.70 -49.22
C SER A 21 -93.57 -3.95 -49.74
N VAL A 22 -93.12 -3.25 -50.79
CA VAL A 22 -91.72 -3.36 -51.26
C VAL A 22 -90.72 -2.91 -50.20
N VAL A 23 -91.01 -1.83 -49.46
CA VAL A 23 -90.14 -1.37 -48.37
C VAL A 23 -90.10 -2.39 -47.23
N GLU A 24 -91.25 -2.90 -46.79
CA GLU A 24 -91.37 -3.81 -45.66
C GLU A 24 -90.86 -5.22 -45.99
N GLU A 25 -91.12 -5.74 -47.19
CA GLU A 25 -90.80 -7.12 -47.57
C GLU A 25 -89.44 -7.26 -48.27
N VAL A 26 -88.91 -6.21 -48.90
CA VAL A 26 -87.66 -6.28 -49.68
C VAL A 26 -86.57 -5.40 -49.10
N VAL A 27 -86.84 -4.11 -48.90
CA VAL A 27 -85.79 -3.15 -48.48
C VAL A 27 -85.34 -3.41 -47.05
N ASN A 28 -86.28 -3.48 -46.10
CA ASN A 28 -85.95 -3.66 -44.68
C ASN A 28 -85.19 -4.97 -44.41
N PRO A 29 -85.59 -6.14 -44.95
CA PRO A 29 -84.85 -7.38 -44.78
C PRO A 29 -83.45 -7.35 -45.42
N THR A 30 -83.31 -6.69 -46.58
CA THR A 30 -82.01 -6.54 -47.25
C THR A 30 -81.03 -5.70 -46.43
N VAL A 31 -81.50 -4.60 -45.84
CA VAL A 31 -80.70 -3.75 -44.94
C VAL A 31 -80.35 -4.51 -43.66
N SER A 32 -81.29 -5.27 -43.09
CA SER A 32 -81.02 -6.13 -41.92
C SER A 32 -79.93 -7.16 -42.24
N PHE A 33 -80.03 -7.84 -43.38
CA PHE A 33 -79.03 -8.82 -43.83
C PHE A 33 -77.66 -8.19 -44.04
N ALA A 34 -77.58 -7.01 -44.65
CA ALA A 34 -76.32 -6.30 -44.85
C ALA A 34 -75.68 -5.91 -43.51
N ASN A 35 -76.47 -5.45 -42.54
CA ASN A 35 -75.99 -5.11 -41.20
C ASN A 35 -75.53 -6.35 -40.42
N ASP A 36 -76.26 -7.46 -40.52
CA ASP A 36 -75.88 -8.72 -39.89
C ASP A 36 -74.61 -9.32 -40.52
N ALA A 37 -74.46 -9.23 -41.83
CA ALA A 37 -73.25 -9.64 -42.54
C ALA A 37 -72.04 -8.76 -42.14
N ALA A 38 -72.22 -7.45 -42.05
CA ALA A 38 -71.18 -6.52 -41.61
C ALA A 38 -70.75 -6.79 -40.16
N ARG A 39 -71.72 -7.06 -39.26
CA ARG A 39 -71.45 -7.45 -37.87
C ARG A 39 -70.69 -8.77 -37.80
N THR A 40 -71.11 -9.77 -38.56
CA THR A 40 -70.43 -11.08 -38.63
C THR A 40 -68.99 -10.94 -39.11
N VAL A 41 -68.73 -10.16 -40.18
CA VAL A 41 -67.37 -9.89 -40.66
C VAL A 41 -66.53 -9.17 -39.59
N SER A 42 -67.12 -8.20 -38.88
CA SER A 42 -66.44 -7.51 -37.79
C SER A 42 -66.08 -8.43 -36.63
N GLU A 43 -67.01 -9.30 -36.21
CA GLU A 43 -66.86 -10.18 -35.06
C GLU A 43 -65.99 -11.40 -35.35
N GLU A 44 -66.13 -12.03 -36.52
CA GLU A 44 -65.45 -13.27 -36.87
C GLU A 44 -64.11 -13.05 -37.58
N MET A 45 -63.92 -11.93 -38.29
CA MET A 45 -62.69 -11.68 -39.05
C MET A 45 -61.86 -10.52 -38.49
N VAL A 46 -62.46 -9.34 -38.32
CA VAL A 46 -61.71 -8.13 -37.94
C VAL A 46 -61.21 -8.20 -36.50
N ASN A 47 -62.11 -8.45 -35.53
CA ASN A 47 -61.76 -8.47 -34.12
C ASN A 47 -60.70 -9.54 -33.78
N PRO A 48 -60.79 -10.79 -34.29
CA PRO A 48 -59.78 -11.81 -34.01
C PRO A 48 -58.42 -11.48 -34.65
N THR A 49 -58.41 -10.88 -35.85
CA THR A 49 -57.17 -10.45 -36.53
C THR A 49 -56.46 -9.34 -35.75
N VAL A 50 -57.22 -8.35 -35.27
CA VAL A 50 -56.68 -7.28 -34.42
C VAL A 50 -56.18 -7.83 -33.08
N SER A 51 -56.93 -8.76 -32.47
CA SER A 51 -56.50 -9.43 -31.23
C SER A 51 -55.21 -10.24 -31.43
N PHE A 52 -55.10 -10.98 -32.54
CA PHE A 52 -53.89 -11.72 -32.90
C PHE A 52 -52.68 -10.78 -33.08
N ALA A 53 -52.84 -9.69 -33.83
CA ALA A 53 -51.77 -8.71 -34.05
C ALA A 53 -51.31 -8.07 -32.72
N ASN A 54 -52.25 -7.70 -31.85
CA ASN A 54 -51.94 -7.16 -30.53
C ASN A 54 -51.23 -8.18 -29.62
N ASN A 55 -51.68 -9.44 -29.63
CA ASN A 55 -51.05 -10.51 -28.87
C ASN A 55 -49.63 -10.79 -29.38
N ALA A 56 -49.44 -10.86 -30.71
CA ALA A 56 -48.13 -11.04 -31.32
C ALA A 56 -47.18 -9.87 -30.99
N ALA A 57 -47.66 -8.63 -31.06
CA ALA A 57 -46.88 -7.45 -30.67
C ALA A 57 -46.48 -7.50 -29.18
N ARG A 58 -47.40 -7.90 -28.29
CA ARG A 58 -47.10 -8.07 -26.87
C ARG A 58 -46.04 -9.15 -26.63
N THR A 59 -46.16 -10.31 -27.29
CA THR A 59 -45.17 -11.38 -27.20
C THR A 59 -43.80 -10.94 -27.69
N VAL A 60 -43.71 -10.18 -28.79
CA VAL A 60 -42.41 -9.64 -29.26
C VAL A 60 -41.82 -8.67 -28.23
N VAL A 61 -42.63 -7.83 -27.60
CA VAL A 61 -42.16 -6.93 -26.55
C VAL A 61 -41.66 -7.71 -25.33
N GLU A 62 -42.44 -8.69 -24.85
CA GLU A 62 -42.14 -9.45 -23.64
C GLU A 62 -40.97 -10.42 -23.81
N GLU A 63 -40.90 -11.14 -24.93
CA GLU A 63 -39.92 -12.21 -25.14
C GLU A 63 -38.65 -11.75 -25.86
N VAL A 64 -38.68 -10.63 -26.59
CA VAL A 64 -37.53 -10.16 -27.39
C VAL A 64 -37.03 -8.81 -26.93
N VAL A 65 -37.91 -7.79 -26.88
CA VAL A 65 -37.47 -6.42 -26.58
C VAL A 65 -37.02 -6.30 -25.12
N ASN A 66 -37.86 -6.74 -24.17
CA ASN A 66 -37.55 -6.61 -22.74
C ASN A 66 -36.26 -7.36 -22.34
N PRO A 67 -36.03 -8.63 -22.74
CA PRO A 67 -34.79 -9.33 -22.41
C PRO A 67 -33.57 -8.71 -23.09
N THR A 68 -33.69 -8.20 -24.32
CA THR A 68 -32.59 -7.53 -25.02
C THR A 68 -32.19 -6.23 -24.31
N VAL A 69 -33.18 -5.44 -23.87
CA VAL A 69 -32.93 -4.22 -23.08
C VAL A 69 -32.33 -4.56 -21.72
N SER A 70 -32.82 -5.61 -21.04
CA SER A 70 -32.25 -6.09 -19.78
C SER A 70 -30.79 -6.50 -19.97
N PHE A 71 -30.50 -7.31 -21.00
CA PHE A 71 -29.15 -7.74 -21.33
C PHE A 71 -28.22 -6.56 -21.63
N ALA A 72 -28.68 -5.57 -22.39
CA ALA A 72 -27.90 -4.36 -22.68
C ALA A 72 -27.60 -3.55 -21.41
N ASN A 73 -28.58 -3.41 -20.51
CA ASN A 73 -28.39 -2.73 -19.22
C ASN A 73 -27.45 -3.49 -18.28
N ASP A 74 -27.60 -4.82 -18.20
CA ASP A 74 -26.72 -5.68 -17.40
C ASP A 74 -25.29 -5.62 -17.94
N ALA A 75 -25.09 -5.70 -19.26
CA ALA A 75 -23.79 -5.56 -19.90
C ALA A 75 -23.18 -4.17 -19.66
N ALA A 76 -23.97 -3.10 -19.73
CA ALA A 76 -23.51 -1.75 -19.44
C ALA A 76 -23.06 -1.61 -17.97
N ARG A 77 -23.83 -2.16 -17.03
CA ARG A 77 -23.45 -2.18 -15.61
C ARG A 77 -22.18 -2.99 -15.38
N THR A 78 -22.03 -4.16 -16.01
CA THR A 78 -20.79 -4.94 -15.91
C THR A 78 -19.58 -4.16 -16.43
N VAL A 79 -19.70 -3.47 -17.56
CA VAL A 79 -18.62 -2.62 -18.09
C VAL A 79 -18.31 -1.47 -17.13
N GLU A 80 -19.33 -0.85 -16.53
CA GLU A 80 -19.15 0.21 -15.54
C GLU A 80 -18.40 -0.30 -14.29
N GLU A 81 -18.84 -1.42 -13.73
CA GLU A 81 -18.33 -1.99 -12.48
C GLU A 81 -16.95 -2.64 -12.63
N GLU A 82 -16.73 -3.41 -13.70
CA GLU A 82 -15.50 -4.19 -13.87
C GLU A 82 -14.40 -3.44 -14.64
N VAL A 83 -14.76 -2.41 -15.43
CA VAL A 83 -13.80 -1.70 -16.28
C VAL A 83 -13.69 -0.23 -15.92
N ILE A 84 -14.80 0.52 -15.96
CA ILE A 84 -14.75 1.98 -15.81
C ILE A 84 -14.38 2.36 -14.38
N ASN A 85 -15.06 1.83 -13.38
CA ASN A 85 -14.84 2.17 -11.97
C ASN A 85 -13.41 1.86 -11.51
N PRO A 86 -12.81 0.68 -11.80
CA PRO A 86 -11.42 0.41 -11.48
C PRO A 86 -10.45 1.36 -12.19
N VAL A 87 -10.67 1.66 -13.47
CA VAL A 87 -9.80 2.58 -14.23
C VAL A 87 -9.87 4.00 -13.67
N VAL A 88 -11.07 4.50 -13.36
CA VAL A 88 -11.27 5.81 -12.74
C VAL A 88 -10.60 5.86 -11.36
N SER A 89 -10.75 4.81 -10.55
CA SER A 89 -10.09 4.70 -9.24
C SER A 89 -8.56 4.72 -9.37
N ILE A 90 -8.00 3.99 -10.34
CA ILE A 90 -6.55 4.01 -10.63
C ILE A 90 -6.12 5.44 -10.99
N ILE A 91 -6.81 6.10 -11.92
CA ILE A 91 -6.47 7.46 -12.35
C ILE A 91 -6.54 8.45 -11.17
N GLN A 92 -7.62 8.44 -10.40
CA GLN A 92 -7.79 9.31 -9.24
C GLN A 92 -6.68 9.09 -8.21
N ASN A 93 -6.35 7.84 -7.89
CA ASN A 93 -5.26 7.51 -6.98
C ASN A 93 -3.90 7.99 -7.51
N GLN A 94 -3.63 7.86 -8.82
CA GLN A 94 -2.36 8.32 -9.39
C GLN A 94 -2.20 9.84 -9.37
N PHE A 95 -3.30 10.61 -9.50
CA PHE A 95 -3.24 12.07 -9.41
C PHE A 95 -3.22 12.58 -7.98
N GLN A 96 -3.98 11.99 -7.06
CA GLN A 96 -4.08 12.46 -5.68
C GLN A 96 -2.76 12.27 -4.90
N ARG A 97 -2.04 11.18 -5.15
CA ARG A 97 -0.83 10.83 -4.37
C ARG A 97 0.32 11.82 -4.48
N PRO A 98 0.71 12.32 -5.66
CA PRO A 98 1.69 13.41 -5.75
C PRO A 98 1.30 14.63 -4.92
N TRP A 99 0.01 14.99 -4.89
CA TRP A 99 -0.48 16.09 -4.06
C TRP A 99 -0.39 15.75 -2.57
N ASP A 100 -0.80 14.56 -2.14
CA ASP A 100 -0.68 14.13 -0.74
C ASP A 100 0.79 14.14 -0.26
N VAL A 101 1.72 13.69 -1.11
CA VAL A 101 3.16 13.74 -0.81
C VAL A 101 3.62 15.19 -0.63
N LEU A 102 3.26 16.09 -1.56
CA LEU A 102 3.64 17.50 -1.49
C LEU A 102 3.04 18.19 -0.26
N GLU A 103 1.76 17.96 0.03
CA GLU A 103 1.08 18.48 1.22
C GLU A 103 1.79 18.01 2.49
N GLN A 104 2.08 16.71 2.61
CA GLN A 104 2.79 16.18 3.77
C GLN A 104 4.23 16.69 3.90
N GLN A 105 4.93 16.92 2.79
CA GLN A 105 6.23 17.58 2.81
C GLN A 105 6.11 19.03 3.31
N GLN A 106 5.09 19.75 2.87
CA GLN A 106 4.84 21.12 3.30
C GLN A 106 4.48 21.20 4.80
N ILE A 107 3.74 20.22 5.33
CA ILE A 107 3.51 20.09 6.78
C ILE A 107 4.84 19.97 7.54
N LEU A 108 5.74 19.11 7.08
CA LEU A 108 7.06 18.93 7.71
C LEU A 108 7.96 20.16 7.57
N ASP A 109 7.91 20.84 6.42
CA ASP A 109 8.64 22.09 6.19
C ASP A 109 8.17 23.18 7.16
N ASN A 110 6.85 23.40 7.26
CA ASN A 110 6.26 24.35 8.20
C ASN A 110 6.62 24.01 9.65
N LEU A 111 6.61 22.72 10.02
CA LEU A 111 6.96 22.27 11.36
C LEU A 111 8.46 22.51 11.68
N GLN A 112 9.33 22.32 10.69
CA GLN A 112 10.76 22.59 10.84
C GLN A 112 11.03 24.09 10.96
N GLU A 113 10.30 24.92 10.21
CA GLU A 113 10.38 26.38 10.32
C GLU A 113 9.89 26.87 11.68
N SER A 114 8.82 26.29 12.24
CA SER A 114 8.25 26.72 13.52
C SER A 114 9.07 26.29 14.73
N ASN A 115 9.62 25.07 14.70
CA ASN A 115 10.28 24.46 15.86
C ASN A 115 11.81 24.50 15.79
N GLY A 116 12.36 24.76 14.61
CA GLY A 116 13.78 24.62 14.34
C GLY A 116 14.26 23.17 14.30
N SER A 117 15.58 23.00 14.24
CA SER A 117 16.23 21.69 14.21
C SER A 117 17.46 21.61 15.12
N HIS A 118 17.51 22.52 16.10
CA HIS A 118 18.61 22.67 17.05
C HIS A 118 18.27 22.01 18.38
N PHE A 119 19.02 20.98 18.74
CA PHE A 119 18.86 20.25 20.01
C PHE A 119 20.14 20.34 20.83
N PRO A 120 20.10 20.18 22.16
CA PRO A 120 21.30 20.24 22.99
C PRO A 120 22.44 19.36 22.46
N GLY A 121 23.58 19.97 22.13
CA GLY A 121 24.77 19.30 21.61
C GLY A 121 24.78 19.07 20.10
N ASP A 122 23.83 19.65 19.34
CA ASP A 122 23.81 19.56 17.87
C ASP A 122 24.91 20.37 17.18
N ASP A 123 25.52 21.30 17.91
CA ASP A 123 26.69 22.10 17.56
C ASP A 123 28.01 21.33 17.72
N TYR A 124 27.99 20.23 18.46
CA TYR A 124 29.15 19.37 18.62
C TYR A 124 29.42 18.56 17.34
N HIS A 125 30.58 18.79 16.75
CA HIS A 125 31.10 18.00 15.64
C HIS A 125 32.37 17.29 16.08
N SER A 126 32.35 15.95 16.06
CA SER A 126 33.55 15.19 16.37
C SER A 126 34.65 15.49 15.34
N PRO A 127 35.87 15.86 15.77
CA PRO A 127 36.98 16.12 14.87
C PRO A 127 37.44 14.86 14.13
N ASP A 128 37.12 13.68 14.66
CA ASP A 128 37.37 12.39 14.06
C ASP A 128 36.10 11.53 14.14
N ARG A 129 35.32 11.54 13.05
CA ARG A 129 34.08 10.74 12.93
C ARG A 129 34.34 9.24 12.98
N LYS A 130 35.54 8.78 12.60
CA LYS A 130 35.90 7.37 12.63
C LYS A 130 36.07 6.89 14.07
N ASN A 131 36.60 7.72 14.96
CA ASN A 131 36.83 7.42 16.37
C ASN A 131 35.99 8.30 17.31
N TRP A 132 34.72 8.56 16.97
CA TRP A 132 33.90 9.49 17.74
C TRP A 132 33.61 8.98 19.16
N MET A 133 33.53 7.65 19.38
CA MET A 133 33.29 7.10 20.73
C MET A 133 34.54 7.19 21.62
N ALA A 134 35.75 7.20 21.04
CA ALA A 134 36.99 7.41 21.79
C ALA A 134 37.07 8.78 22.50
N HIS A 135 36.34 9.77 21.99
CA HIS A 135 36.26 11.11 22.57
C HIS A 135 35.16 11.24 23.65
N LEU A 136 34.32 10.22 23.81
CA LEU A 136 33.35 10.19 24.90
C LEU A 136 34.06 9.79 26.20
N SER A 137 33.56 10.27 27.33
CA SER A 137 34.03 9.78 28.65
C SER A 137 33.52 8.35 28.88
N VAL A 138 34.15 7.37 28.23
CA VAL A 138 33.76 5.94 28.21
C VAL A 138 33.68 5.32 29.62
N VAL A 139 34.37 5.93 30.59
CA VAL A 139 34.36 5.53 32.01
C VAL A 139 33.02 5.83 32.70
N LYS A 140 32.31 6.88 32.28
CA LYS A 140 31.03 7.31 32.90
C LYS A 140 29.82 7.10 31.99
N LEU A 141 30.05 6.90 30.70
CA LEU A 141 28.99 6.72 29.72
C LEU A 141 28.47 5.29 29.75
N THR A 142 27.22 5.12 30.19
CA THR A 142 26.52 3.84 30.14
C THR A 142 25.89 3.62 28.77
N LEU A 143 25.81 2.38 28.31
CA LEU A 143 25.37 2.02 26.96
C LEU A 143 23.96 2.55 26.62
N ASN A 144 23.03 2.55 27.58
CA ASN A 144 21.66 3.05 27.42
C ASN A 144 21.54 4.57 27.16
N LYS A 145 22.61 5.34 27.36
CA LYS A 145 22.63 6.80 27.13
C LYS A 145 23.08 7.18 25.72
N ILE A 146 23.44 6.21 24.89
CA ILE A 146 23.99 6.45 23.56
C ILE A 146 22.85 6.46 22.53
N VAL A 147 22.81 7.50 21.72
CA VAL A 147 22.03 7.54 20.48
C VAL A 147 22.91 7.04 19.35
N TRP A 148 22.52 5.94 18.71
CA TRP A 148 23.35 5.25 17.74
C TRP A 148 22.98 5.68 16.31
N PRO A 149 23.90 6.27 15.52
CA PRO A 149 23.66 6.50 14.10
C PRO A 149 23.66 5.17 13.34
N GLY A 150 22.66 4.97 12.49
CA GLY A 150 22.45 3.72 11.76
C GLY A 150 22.09 3.93 10.30
N THR A 151 22.31 2.88 9.49
CA THR A 151 21.87 2.82 8.11
C THR A 151 20.91 1.65 7.92
N HIS A 152 19.82 1.88 7.19
CA HIS A 152 18.86 0.86 6.77
C HIS A 152 19.37 0.18 5.50
N ASP A 153 19.24 -1.14 5.43
CA ASP A 153 19.71 -1.94 4.29
C ASP A 153 21.15 -1.58 3.89
N SER A 154 22.05 -1.65 4.87
CA SER A 154 23.38 -1.03 4.82
C SER A 154 24.25 -1.51 3.65
N ALA A 155 24.11 -2.78 3.24
CA ALA A 155 24.96 -3.42 2.23
C ALA A 155 24.37 -3.41 0.81
N THR A 156 23.51 -2.44 0.49
CA THR A 156 22.83 -2.32 -0.81
C THR A 156 23.61 -1.52 -1.87
N ASN A 157 24.82 -1.03 -1.58
CA ASN A 157 25.66 -0.25 -2.51
C ASN A 157 26.10 -1.01 -3.78
N GLY A 158 26.00 -2.34 -3.76
CA GLY A 158 26.27 -3.21 -4.91
C GLY A 158 25.02 -3.94 -5.45
N ILE A 159 23.82 -3.61 -4.95
CA ILE A 159 22.62 -4.40 -5.21
C ILE A 159 22.21 -4.34 -6.69
N GLY A 160 21.86 -5.49 -7.24
CA GLY A 160 21.33 -5.61 -8.60
C GLY A 160 22.26 -5.10 -9.70
N ASP A 161 21.71 -5.06 -10.91
CA ASP A 161 22.37 -4.47 -12.07
C ASP A 161 22.39 -2.93 -11.95
N PRO A 162 23.56 -2.26 -12.09
CA PRO A 162 23.70 -0.82 -11.94
C PRO A 162 22.78 0.01 -12.84
N VAL A 163 22.42 -0.50 -14.02
CA VAL A 163 21.65 0.23 -15.03
C VAL A 163 20.17 -0.10 -14.89
N PHE A 164 19.82 -1.37 -14.70
CA PHE A 164 18.45 -1.82 -14.87
C PHE A 164 17.66 -1.97 -13.56
N THR A 165 18.29 -2.36 -12.45
CA THR A 165 17.55 -2.82 -11.26
C THR A 165 18.01 -2.21 -9.95
N ARG A 166 19.24 -1.69 -9.86
CA ARG A 166 19.79 -1.13 -8.61
C ARG A 166 18.90 -0.07 -7.96
N TRP A 167 18.33 0.82 -8.76
CA TRP A 167 17.49 1.92 -8.31
C TRP A 167 16.20 1.47 -7.58
N LEU A 168 15.82 0.18 -7.70
CA LEU A 168 14.68 -0.44 -6.99
C LEU A 168 15.02 -0.90 -5.56
N GLY A 169 16.29 -1.02 -5.19
CA GLY A 169 16.70 -1.59 -3.90
C GLY A 169 17.93 -0.94 -3.27
N GLU A 170 18.57 0.04 -3.92
CA GLU A 170 19.72 0.74 -3.37
C GLU A 170 19.29 1.74 -2.28
N CYS A 171 19.57 1.40 -1.02
CA CYS A 171 19.40 2.29 0.12
C CYS A 171 20.67 3.06 0.47
N GLN A 172 21.85 2.49 0.20
CA GLN A 172 23.15 3.10 0.48
C GLN A 172 24.05 3.06 -0.74
N THR A 173 24.89 4.08 -0.93
CA THR A 173 25.89 4.13 -2.01
C THR A 173 27.31 3.84 -1.52
N LEU A 174 27.54 3.84 -0.20
CA LEU A 174 28.85 3.67 0.42
C LEU A 174 29.07 2.21 0.84
N SER A 175 30.34 1.78 0.86
CA SER A 175 30.72 0.50 1.47
C SER A 175 30.42 0.48 2.97
N ILE A 176 30.42 -0.70 3.58
CA ILE A 176 30.22 -0.82 5.03
C ILE A 176 31.36 -0.13 5.77
N PHE A 177 32.60 -0.30 5.31
CA PHE A 177 33.75 0.38 5.89
C PHE A 177 33.60 1.91 5.85
N ASP A 178 33.22 2.47 4.70
CA ASP A 178 33.06 3.93 4.55
C ASP A 178 31.91 4.47 5.41
N GLN A 179 30.81 3.74 5.53
CA GLN A 179 29.71 4.09 6.45
C GLN A 179 30.20 4.18 7.90
N LEU A 180 31.02 3.21 8.33
CA LEU A 180 31.61 3.19 9.68
C LEU A 180 32.61 4.35 9.87
N VAL A 181 33.44 4.66 8.87
CA VAL A 181 34.37 5.81 8.89
C VAL A 181 33.63 7.14 9.05
N LEU A 182 32.45 7.27 8.43
CA LEU A 182 31.62 8.47 8.57
C LEU A 182 30.86 8.58 9.90
N GLY A 183 30.96 7.56 10.77
CA GLY A 183 30.43 7.58 12.12
C GLY A 183 29.26 6.64 12.38
N THR A 184 28.77 5.91 11.37
CA THR A 184 27.70 4.91 11.53
C THR A 184 28.12 3.82 12.51
N ARG A 185 27.22 3.39 13.40
CA ARG A 185 27.47 2.30 14.36
C ARG A 185 26.36 1.25 14.41
N VAL A 186 25.25 1.44 13.69
CA VAL A 186 24.22 0.41 13.50
C VAL A 186 24.13 0.04 12.03
N LEU A 187 24.25 -1.25 11.74
CA LEU A 187 24.16 -1.80 10.40
C LEU A 187 22.99 -2.78 10.31
N ASP A 188 22.15 -2.65 9.29
CA ASP A 188 21.09 -3.59 8.92
C ASP A 188 21.51 -4.36 7.67
N ILE A 189 21.83 -5.65 7.84
CA ILE A 189 22.33 -6.52 6.78
C ILE A 189 21.30 -7.63 6.53
N ARG A 190 20.91 -7.77 5.26
CA ARG A 190 19.92 -8.76 4.84
C ARG A 190 20.55 -9.81 3.96
N VAL A 191 20.38 -11.08 4.32
CA VAL A 191 21.02 -12.23 3.66
C VAL A 191 19.99 -13.25 3.20
N GLN A 192 20.42 -14.13 2.29
CA GLN A 192 19.66 -15.28 1.81
C GLN A 192 20.50 -16.58 1.93
N GLU A 193 19.92 -17.70 1.52
CA GLU A 193 20.43 -19.08 1.67
C GLU A 193 21.91 -19.27 1.31
N ASP A 194 22.41 -18.62 0.25
CA ASP A 194 23.80 -18.72 -0.21
C ASP A 194 24.78 -17.77 0.51
N ARG A 195 24.33 -17.08 1.57
CA ARG A 195 25.03 -16.02 2.30
C ARG A 195 25.30 -14.76 1.47
N SER A 196 24.65 -14.59 0.33
CA SER A 196 24.69 -13.33 -0.41
C SER A 196 23.83 -12.29 0.27
N VAL A 197 24.28 -11.03 0.24
CA VAL A 197 23.45 -9.89 0.63
C VAL A 197 22.33 -9.73 -0.39
N CYS A 198 21.12 -9.42 0.06
CA CYS A 198 19.96 -9.27 -0.80
C CYS A 198 18.97 -8.22 -0.30
N HIS A 199 18.07 -7.80 -1.17
CA HIS A 199 16.93 -6.94 -0.88
C HIS A 199 15.75 -7.39 -1.75
N GLY A 200 14.79 -8.08 -1.15
CA GLY A 200 13.72 -8.74 -1.88
C GLY A 200 14.25 -9.72 -2.94
N ALA A 201 13.92 -9.48 -4.21
CA ALA A 201 14.39 -10.31 -5.32
C ALA A 201 15.82 -10.01 -5.77
N LEU A 202 16.38 -8.87 -5.38
CA LEU A 202 17.72 -8.45 -5.81
C LEU A 202 18.79 -9.03 -4.89
N SER A 203 19.91 -9.42 -5.48
CA SER A 203 21.08 -9.90 -4.75
C SER A 203 22.29 -9.04 -5.07
N SER A 204 23.29 -9.09 -4.20
CA SER A 204 24.54 -8.34 -4.27
C SER A 204 25.71 -9.30 -4.04
N TYR A 205 26.80 -8.80 -3.46
CA TYR A 205 27.98 -9.55 -3.06
C TYR A 205 27.74 -10.43 -1.81
N ASN A 206 28.70 -11.33 -1.54
CA ASN A 206 28.68 -12.21 -0.37
C ASN A 206 28.86 -11.43 0.95
N VAL A 207 28.20 -11.88 2.02
CA VAL A 207 28.31 -11.28 3.37
C VAL A 207 29.74 -11.23 3.92
N ASP A 208 30.66 -12.08 3.43
CA ASP A 208 32.09 -11.99 3.74
C ASP A 208 32.66 -10.59 3.52
N VAL A 209 32.21 -9.85 2.48
CA VAL A 209 32.65 -8.47 2.23
C VAL A 209 32.25 -7.56 3.38
N VAL A 210 31.02 -7.68 3.88
CA VAL A 210 30.50 -6.93 5.03
C VAL A 210 31.32 -7.25 6.30
N LEU A 211 31.53 -8.54 6.57
CA LEU A 211 32.26 -8.98 7.77
C LEU A 211 33.72 -8.52 7.75
N ASN A 212 34.37 -8.57 6.58
CA ASN A 212 35.74 -8.10 6.41
C ASN A 212 35.85 -6.59 6.61
N ASP A 213 34.89 -5.80 6.11
CA ASP A 213 34.82 -4.36 6.35
C ASP A 213 34.67 -4.02 7.84
N VAL A 214 33.81 -4.74 8.56
CA VAL A 214 33.64 -4.61 10.01
C VAL A 214 34.94 -4.96 10.75
N ILE A 215 35.56 -6.10 10.42
CA ILE A 215 36.82 -6.53 11.05
C ILE A 215 37.94 -5.51 10.78
N ARG A 216 38.04 -5.01 9.55
CA ARG A 216 38.99 -3.97 9.18
C ARG A 216 38.78 -2.71 10.02
N PHE A 217 37.56 -2.22 10.12
CA PHE A 217 37.25 -1.05 10.95
C PHE A 217 37.63 -1.28 12.42
N LEU A 218 37.35 -2.46 12.97
CA LEU A 218 37.73 -2.81 14.33
C LEU A 218 39.26 -2.87 14.50
N SER A 219 40.01 -3.32 13.49
CA SER A 219 41.48 -3.32 13.55
C SER A 219 42.09 -1.91 13.55
N GLU A 220 41.37 -0.94 12.98
CA GLU A 220 41.83 0.46 12.84
C GLU A 220 41.27 1.40 13.94
N THR A 221 40.54 0.87 14.93
CA THR A 221 39.91 1.62 16.02
C THR A 221 40.03 0.87 17.36
N GLN A 222 39.83 1.54 18.50
CA GLN A 222 40.01 0.92 19.83
C GLN A 222 38.77 0.91 20.72
N SER A 223 37.90 1.92 20.61
CA SER A 223 36.79 2.13 21.56
C SER A 223 35.40 2.04 20.91
N GLU A 224 35.34 1.86 19.60
CA GLU A 224 34.10 1.93 18.83
C GLU A 224 33.30 0.63 18.96
N ILE A 225 32.02 0.74 19.32
CA ILE A 225 31.10 -0.40 19.41
C ILE A 225 30.17 -0.38 18.18
N ILE A 226 30.00 -1.54 17.54
CA ILE A 226 29.12 -1.73 16.39
C ILE A 226 27.94 -2.61 16.80
N ILE A 227 26.73 -2.17 16.47
CA ILE A 227 25.52 -2.97 16.50
C ILE A 227 25.31 -3.50 15.08
N LEU A 228 25.61 -4.78 14.88
CA LEU A 228 25.48 -5.45 13.59
C LEU A 228 24.22 -6.31 13.62
N GLU A 229 23.13 -5.81 13.05
CA GLU A 229 21.96 -6.63 12.79
C GLU A 229 22.16 -7.38 11.47
N ILE A 230 22.01 -8.70 11.52
CA ILE A 230 21.92 -9.53 10.33
C ILE A 230 20.59 -10.29 10.40
N ARG A 231 19.82 -10.23 9.33
CA ARG A 231 18.52 -10.89 9.23
C ARG A 231 18.39 -11.64 7.90
N THR A 232 17.63 -12.72 7.90
CA THR A 232 17.21 -13.35 6.64
C THR A 232 16.14 -12.50 5.97
N GLU A 233 16.33 -12.18 4.70
CA GLU A 233 15.42 -11.35 3.91
C GLU A 233 14.02 -11.97 3.79
N PHE A 234 13.00 -11.12 3.61
CA PHE A 234 11.63 -11.60 3.51
C PHE A 234 11.45 -12.51 2.28
N GLY A 235 10.87 -13.69 2.50
CA GLY A 235 10.65 -14.68 1.45
C GLY A 235 11.90 -15.45 1.03
N LYS A 236 13.03 -15.29 1.75
CA LYS A 236 14.24 -16.09 1.58
C LYS A 236 14.40 -17.10 2.72
N LYS A 237 15.29 -18.07 2.53
CA LYS A 237 15.67 -19.06 3.54
C LYS A 237 16.94 -18.65 4.26
N ASP A 238 17.07 -19.13 5.48
CA ASP A 238 18.27 -18.93 6.27
C ASP A 238 19.49 -19.60 5.62
N PRO A 239 20.68 -18.97 5.70
CA PRO A 239 21.91 -19.67 5.37
C PRO A 239 22.18 -20.82 6.35
N LEU A 240 22.73 -21.92 5.84
CA LEU A 240 23.04 -23.10 6.66
C LEU A 240 24.10 -22.77 7.71
N GLU A 241 23.88 -23.21 8.96
CA GLU A 241 24.79 -23.07 10.10
C GLU A 241 25.32 -21.63 10.31
N PHE A 242 24.51 -20.64 9.97
CA PHE A 242 24.96 -19.25 9.92
C PHE A 242 25.38 -18.67 11.27
N GLU A 243 24.79 -19.13 12.38
CA GLU A 243 25.20 -18.72 13.73
C GLU A 243 26.65 -19.12 14.02
N THR A 244 27.03 -20.38 13.76
CA THR A 244 28.42 -20.86 13.91
C THR A 244 29.35 -20.04 13.02
N TYR A 245 28.97 -19.82 11.76
CA TYR A 245 29.74 -19.03 10.82
C TYR A 245 30.01 -17.59 11.31
N LEU A 246 29.01 -16.91 11.88
CA LEU A 246 29.18 -15.57 12.45
C LEU A 246 30.10 -15.57 13.67
N VAL A 247 29.94 -16.57 14.55
CA VAL A 247 30.80 -16.75 15.73
C VAL A 247 32.25 -17.01 15.33
N ASP A 248 32.50 -17.84 14.32
CA ASP A 248 33.86 -18.13 13.85
C ASP A 248 34.56 -16.89 13.30
N LYS A 249 33.82 -16.03 12.58
CA LYS A 249 34.35 -14.81 11.97
C LYS A 249 34.54 -13.67 12.97
N LEU A 250 33.60 -13.48 13.89
CA LEU A 250 33.54 -12.29 14.75
C LEU A 250 33.81 -12.59 16.24
N GLY A 251 33.94 -13.85 16.65
CA GLY A 251 33.87 -14.28 18.06
C GLY A 251 34.82 -13.55 19.01
N GLN A 252 36.02 -13.22 18.56
CA GLN A 252 36.96 -12.45 19.37
C GLN A 252 36.47 -11.03 19.70
N PHE A 253 35.58 -10.47 18.90
CA PHE A 253 35.01 -9.12 19.06
C PHE A 253 33.59 -9.11 19.66
N LEU A 254 32.90 -10.25 19.71
CA LEU A 254 31.49 -10.31 20.13
C LEU A 254 31.30 -9.91 21.60
N ILE A 255 30.33 -9.02 21.82
CA ILE A 255 29.78 -8.68 23.13
C ILE A 255 28.64 -9.66 23.38
N HIS A 256 28.84 -10.55 24.35
CA HIS A 256 27.86 -11.58 24.68
C HIS A 256 26.54 -10.95 25.15
N GLN A 257 25.45 -11.67 24.95
CA GLN A 257 24.15 -11.20 25.42
C GLN A 257 24.11 -11.21 26.95
N ASP A 258 23.79 -10.04 27.52
CA ASP A 258 23.60 -9.82 28.95
C ASP A 258 22.47 -8.80 29.14
N ASP A 259 21.47 -9.16 29.96
CA ASP A 259 20.32 -8.29 30.24
C ASP A 259 20.72 -7.00 30.98
N ASN A 260 21.86 -7.01 31.65
CA ASN A 260 22.39 -5.84 32.36
C ASN A 260 23.32 -4.98 31.49
N LEU A 261 23.61 -5.38 30.24
CA LEU A 261 24.59 -4.67 29.38
C LEU A 261 24.26 -3.18 29.23
N PHE A 262 22.97 -2.85 29.13
CA PHE A 262 22.49 -1.47 28.97
C PHE A 262 22.91 -0.53 30.11
N HIS A 263 23.11 -1.06 31.31
CA HIS A 263 23.49 -0.29 32.49
C HIS A 263 25.01 -0.24 32.73
N LYS A 264 25.79 -1.01 31.96
CA LYS A 264 27.24 -1.04 32.11
C LYS A 264 27.88 0.20 31.47
N PRO A 265 28.93 0.77 32.09
CA PRO A 265 29.83 1.70 31.42
C PRO A 265 30.46 1.08 30.19
N VAL A 266 30.68 1.86 29.13
CA VAL A 266 31.35 1.40 27.90
C VAL A 266 32.73 0.81 28.22
N SER A 267 33.45 1.36 29.19
CA SER A 267 34.74 0.84 29.64
C SER A 267 34.71 -0.61 30.16
N GLU A 268 33.58 -1.07 30.72
CA GLU A 268 33.43 -2.46 31.19
C GLU A 268 33.07 -3.43 30.07
N ILE A 269 32.58 -2.92 28.93
CA ILE A 269 32.18 -3.72 27.77
C ILE A 269 33.42 -4.01 26.89
N LEU A 270 34.34 -3.05 26.82
CA LEU A 270 35.62 -3.21 26.12
C LEU A 270 36.47 -4.31 26.77
N PRO A 271 37.29 -5.06 25.99
CA PRO A 271 37.64 -4.83 24.58
C PRO A 271 36.68 -5.48 23.57
N LYS A 272 35.58 -6.09 24.00
CA LYS A 272 34.54 -6.61 23.08
C LYS A 272 33.77 -5.43 22.48
N ARG A 273 33.48 -5.48 21.18
CA ARG A 273 33.06 -4.32 20.39
C ARG A 273 31.92 -4.57 19.41
N VAL A 274 31.46 -5.80 19.23
CA VAL A 274 30.36 -6.10 18.29
C VAL A 274 29.17 -6.71 19.03
N ILE A 275 28.05 -5.99 19.03
CA ILE A 275 26.74 -6.54 19.39
C ILE A 275 26.14 -7.09 18.10
N CYS A 276 26.25 -8.40 17.87
CA CYS A 276 25.69 -9.03 16.67
C CYS A 276 24.30 -9.58 16.98
N ILE A 277 23.28 -9.01 16.35
CA ILE A 277 21.88 -9.44 16.44
C ILE A 277 21.60 -10.33 15.23
N TRP A 278 21.36 -11.62 15.46
CA TRP A 278 20.98 -12.55 14.40
C TRP A 278 19.48 -12.82 14.44
N LYS A 279 18.80 -12.55 13.33
CA LYS A 279 17.36 -12.74 13.13
C LYS A 279 17.11 -13.76 12.02
N PRO A 280 17.18 -15.07 12.34
CA PRO A 280 16.79 -16.11 11.41
C PRO A 280 15.28 -16.08 11.14
N ARG A 281 14.87 -16.71 10.04
CA ARG A 281 13.47 -16.89 9.65
C ARG A 281 12.94 -18.27 10.02
N ASP A 282 13.69 -19.32 9.71
CA ASP A 282 13.26 -20.70 9.85
C ASP A 282 14.01 -21.41 11.00
N SER A 283 15.24 -21.00 11.25
CA SER A 283 16.11 -21.53 12.29
C SER A 283 15.73 -20.99 13.66
N PRO A 284 16.04 -21.72 14.76
CA PRO A 284 15.86 -21.21 16.11
C PRO A 284 16.60 -19.89 16.31
N LYS A 285 15.96 -18.95 17.00
CA LYS A 285 16.60 -17.69 17.41
C LYS A 285 17.81 -18.00 18.33
N PRO A 286 18.85 -17.14 18.32
CA PRO A 286 19.94 -17.23 19.28
C PRO A 286 19.44 -17.34 20.73
N ARG A 287 20.11 -18.19 21.52
CA ARG A 287 19.73 -18.41 22.92
C ARG A 287 20.06 -17.18 23.77
N ARG A 288 19.21 -16.90 24.77
CA ARG A 288 19.52 -15.89 25.81
C ARG A 288 20.82 -16.29 26.53
N GLY A 289 21.69 -15.31 26.78
CA GLY A 289 23.04 -15.49 27.32
C GLY A 289 24.07 -16.00 26.31
N GLY A 290 23.69 -16.17 25.03
CA GLY A 290 24.58 -16.64 23.97
C GLY A 290 25.58 -15.58 23.48
N LEU A 291 26.41 -15.99 22.51
CA LEU A 291 27.39 -15.11 21.85
C LEU A 291 26.70 -14.11 20.91
N LEU A 292 25.62 -14.52 20.25
CA LEU A 292 24.77 -13.67 19.42
C LEU A 292 23.53 -13.24 20.19
N TRP A 293 23.07 -12.03 19.89
CA TRP A 293 21.84 -11.48 20.42
C TRP A 293 20.66 -11.95 19.56
N ASN A 294 19.55 -12.28 20.22
CA ASN A 294 18.30 -12.49 19.51
C ASN A 294 17.63 -11.15 19.17
N SER A 295 16.73 -11.17 18.19
CA SER A 295 16.00 -9.98 17.76
C SER A 295 15.00 -9.43 18.78
N ASP A 296 14.69 -10.16 19.86
CA ASP A 296 13.70 -9.72 20.85
C ASP A 296 14.23 -8.54 21.69
N TYR A 297 15.55 -8.34 21.69
CA TYR A 297 16.23 -7.17 22.26
C TYR A 297 16.16 -5.92 21.37
N LEU A 298 15.61 -6.02 20.16
CA LEU A 298 15.44 -4.90 19.23
C LEU A 298 13.96 -4.61 19.03
N LYS A 299 13.52 -3.42 19.44
CA LYS A 299 12.19 -2.88 19.13
C LYS A 299 12.29 -2.10 17.82
N ASP A 300 11.75 -2.72 16.78
CA ASP A 300 11.69 -2.20 15.42
C ASP A 300 10.23 -1.96 15.05
N ASN A 301 9.84 -0.68 14.98
CA ASN A 301 8.48 -0.24 14.69
C ASN A 301 8.40 0.36 13.28
N TRP A 302 9.03 -0.31 12.31
CA TRP A 302 8.92 0.05 10.91
C TRP A 302 7.46 0.01 10.42
N ILE A 303 7.12 0.91 9.51
CA ILE A 303 5.81 0.94 8.85
C ILE A 303 6.01 1.09 7.34
N ASP A 304 5.14 0.41 6.58
CA ASP A 304 5.16 0.42 5.13
C ASP A 304 4.44 1.66 4.60
N THR A 305 5.19 2.74 4.35
CA THR A 305 4.61 3.99 3.83
C THR A 305 5.60 4.78 2.99
N HIS A 306 5.08 5.44 1.95
CA HIS A 306 5.81 6.39 1.11
C HIS A 306 5.54 7.86 1.48
N LEU A 307 4.73 8.08 2.52
CA LEU A 307 4.17 9.36 2.93
C LEU A 307 4.98 9.97 4.10
N PRO A 308 5.63 11.14 3.91
CA PRO A 308 6.60 11.68 4.88
C PRO A 308 6.01 12.02 6.26
N TRP A 309 4.87 12.71 6.31
CA TRP A 309 4.23 13.12 7.56
C TRP A 309 3.65 11.91 8.30
N THR A 310 3.05 10.97 7.58
CA THR A 310 2.58 9.70 8.15
C THR A 310 3.74 8.94 8.82
N LYS A 311 4.89 8.82 8.14
CA LYS A 311 6.10 8.21 8.72
C LYS A 311 6.56 8.95 9.98
N PHE A 312 6.61 10.28 9.90
CA PHE A 312 7.03 11.12 11.01
C PHE A 312 6.11 10.96 12.24
N GLN A 313 4.79 11.00 12.06
CA GLN A 313 3.82 10.78 13.15
C GLN A 313 3.95 9.39 13.77
N SER A 314 4.14 8.35 12.95
CA SER A 314 4.36 7.00 13.44
C SER A 314 5.62 6.90 14.30
N ASN A 315 6.72 7.50 13.84
CA ASN A 315 7.96 7.56 14.60
C ASN A 315 7.76 8.27 15.94
N LEU A 316 7.05 9.42 15.96
CA LEU A 316 6.76 10.14 17.21
C LEU A 316 5.89 9.35 18.17
N LYS A 317 4.85 8.68 17.67
CA LYS A 317 4.01 7.79 18.48
C LYS A 317 4.84 6.69 19.13
N HIS A 318 5.68 6.00 18.36
CA HIS A 318 6.49 4.92 18.90
C HIS A 318 7.61 5.39 19.82
N LEU A 319 8.11 6.61 19.63
CA LEU A 319 9.04 7.27 20.55
C LEU A 319 8.38 7.58 21.89
N SER A 320 7.13 8.04 21.89
CA SER A 320 6.42 8.38 23.14
C SER A 320 6.00 7.14 23.95
N GLU A 321 5.90 5.97 23.30
CA GLU A 321 5.64 4.68 23.95
C GLU A 321 6.89 4.07 24.61
N GLN A 322 8.09 4.61 24.38
CA GLN A 322 9.33 4.06 24.92
C GLN A 322 9.48 4.32 26.41
N GLN A 323 10.00 3.32 27.12
CA GLN A 323 10.31 3.45 28.54
C GLN A 323 11.42 4.48 28.79
N PRO A 324 11.42 5.15 29.97
CA PRO A 324 12.48 6.07 30.38
C PRO A 324 13.86 5.41 30.32
N ILE A 325 14.91 6.18 30.00
CA ILE A 325 16.29 5.70 29.81
C ILE A 325 16.79 4.81 30.96
N SER A 326 16.42 5.13 32.21
CA SER A 326 16.78 4.38 33.42
C SER A 326 16.23 2.95 33.46
N SER A 327 15.19 2.65 32.68
CA SER A 327 14.46 1.37 32.66
C SER A 327 14.50 0.66 31.32
N ARG A 328 15.22 1.22 30.33
CA ARG A 328 15.33 0.63 28.98
C ARG A 328 16.11 -0.69 29.03
N ARG A 329 15.51 -1.74 28.49
CA ARG A 329 16.06 -3.11 28.37
C ARG A 329 16.22 -3.61 26.93
N PHE A 330 15.93 -2.73 25.97
CA PHE A 330 15.91 -3.04 24.55
C PHE A 330 16.63 -1.93 23.78
N PHE A 331 17.15 -2.26 22.61
CA PHE A 331 17.45 -1.28 21.58
C PHE A 331 16.14 -0.80 20.98
N TYR A 332 15.96 0.51 20.92
CA TYR A 332 14.79 1.12 20.32
C TYR A 332 15.19 1.77 19.01
N ARG A 333 14.75 1.19 17.90
CA ARG A 333 15.04 1.71 16.58
C ARG A 333 13.96 2.70 16.17
N VAL A 334 14.42 3.82 15.60
CA VAL A 334 13.58 4.77 14.88
C VAL A 334 14.20 4.97 13.51
N GLU A 335 13.46 4.61 12.47
CA GLU A 335 13.95 4.69 11.11
C GLU A 335 13.35 5.90 10.41
N ASN A 336 14.20 6.77 9.85
CA ASN A 336 13.77 7.91 9.05
C ASN A 336 13.82 7.58 7.54
N THR A 337 13.23 6.44 7.19
CA THR A 337 13.12 5.92 5.82
C THR A 337 11.66 5.74 5.44
N VAL A 338 11.36 5.88 4.16
CA VAL A 338 10.04 5.64 3.57
C VAL A 338 10.19 4.67 2.40
N THR A 339 9.15 3.88 2.16
CA THR A 339 9.19 2.72 1.28
C THR A 339 8.32 2.94 0.05
N PRO A 340 8.86 2.76 -1.17
CA PRO A 340 8.05 2.77 -2.39
C PRO A 340 6.88 1.78 -2.28
N GLN A 341 5.67 2.21 -2.65
CA GLN A 341 4.50 1.34 -2.68
C GLN A 341 4.27 0.82 -4.09
N ALA A 342 3.81 -0.43 -4.23
CA ALA A 342 3.62 -1.12 -5.52
C ALA A 342 2.60 -0.43 -6.44
N ASP A 343 1.75 0.42 -5.88
CA ASP A 343 0.71 1.18 -6.54
C ASP A 343 1.10 2.65 -6.79
N ASN A 344 2.40 3.00 -6.64
CA ASN A 344 2.94 4.33 -6.93
C ASN A 344 3.80 4.31 -8.21
N LEU A 345 3.66 5.30 -9.09
CA LEU A 345 4.51 5.45 -10.28
C LEU A 345 6.00 5.68 -9.95
N VAL A 346 6.28 6.27 -8.78
CA VAL A 346 7.65 6.43 -8.28
C VAL A 346 8.03 5.20 -7.46
N VAL A 347 8.62 4.20 -8.14
CA VAL A 347 9.04 2.93 -7.51
C VAL A 347 10.50 2.90 -7.08
N GLY A 348 11.28 3.94 -7.39
CA GLY A 348 12.69 4.03 -6.99
C GLY A 348 12.87 4.38 -5.51
N VAL A 349 13.77 3.68 -4.83
CA VAL A 349 14.01 3.83 -3.38
C VAL A 349 14.52 5.23 -3.03
N LYS A 350 15.51 5.74 -3.78
CA LYS A 350 16.13 7.04 -3.50
C LYS A 350 15.16 8.22 -3.62
N PRO A 351 14.41 8.41 -4.73
CA PRO A 351 13.43 9.49 -4.82
C PRO A 351 12.37 9.46 -3.73
N VAL A 352 11.96 8.27 -3.27
CA VAL A 352 10.99 8.14 -2.18
C VAL A 352 11.64 8.52 -0.84
N THR A 353 12.84 8.02 -0.54
CA THR A 353 13.56 8.30 0.72
C THR A 353 13.95 9.78 0.85
N ASP A 354 14.34 10.43 -0.26
CA ASP A 354 14.72 11.85 -0.26
C ASP A 354 13.55 12.76 0.16
N ARG A 355 12.30 12.28 0.15
CA ARG A 355 11.13 13.03 0.60
C ARG A 355 11.16 13.43 2.07
N ILE A 356 11.80 12.61 2.93
CA ILE A 356 11.87 12.82 4.39
C ILE A 356 13.30 13.12 4.87
N ARG A 357 14.30 12.93 4.01
CA ARG A 357 15.72 13.04 4.37
C ARG A 357 16.10 14.43 4.91
N LYS A 358 15.55 15.51 4.33
CA LYS A 358 15.82 16.88 4.77
C LYS A 358 15.34 17.16 6.20
N HIS A 359 14.35 16.41 6.70
CA HIS A 359 13.76 16.57 8.03
C HIS A 359 14.39 15.67 9.11
N ALA A 360 15.48 14.95 8.80
CA ALA A 360 16.12 14.04 9.76
C ALA A 360 16.53 14.74 11.07
N ARG A 361 17.00 15.99 11.00
CA ARG A 361 17.35 16.79 12.18
C ARG A 361 16.13 17.19 13.01
N LEU A 362 15.01 17.53 12.36
CA LEU A 362 13.73 17.80 13.04
C LEU A 362 13.25 16.58 13.82
N ALA A 363 13.37 15.38 13.25
CA ALA A 363 13.03 14.14 13.93
C ALA A 363 13.90 13.90 15.18
N ILE A 364 15.21 14.16 15.09
CA ILE A 364 16.12 14.08 16.25
C ILE A 364 15.77 15.14 17.29
N TYR A 365 15.57 16.40 16.87
CA TYR A 365 15.19 17.50 17.74
C TYR A 365 13.99 17.14 18.60
N ILE A 366 12.90 16.72 17.95
CA ILE A 366 11.67 16.37 18.64
C ILE A 366 11.88 15.14 19.54
N SER A 367 12.62 14.13 19.09
CA SER A 367 12.95 12.95 19.92
C SER A 367 13.68 13.32 21.22
N VAL A 368 14.65 14.24 21.14
CA VAL A 368 15.42 14.72 22.30
C VAL A 368 14.53 15.55 23.23
N CYS A 369 13.69 16.43 22.69
CA CYS A 369 12.72 17.19 23.47
C CYS A 369 11.74 16.28 24.23
N PHE A 370 11.21 15.25 23.57
CA PHE A 370 10.34 14.26 24.21
C PHE A 370 11.08 13.51 25.33
N GLN A 371 12.32 13.05 25.11
CA GLN A 371 13.10 12.37 26.15
C GLN A 371 13.50 13.30 27.32
N GLY A 372 13.67 14.60 27.06
CA GLY A 372 13.94 15.61 28.09
C GLY A 372 12.73 15.91 28.99
N MET A 373 11.51 15.77 28.47
CA MET A 373 10.26 15.96 29.23
C MET A 373 9.95 14.81 30.22
N TRP A 374 10.57 13.64 30.04
CA TRP A 374 10.41 12.46 30.91
C TRP A 374 11.61 12.23 31.85
N ARG A 375 12.34 13.30 32.20
CA ARG A 375 13.38 13.26 33.24
C ARG A 375 12.80 13.32 34.64
#